data_AF-A0A7T3KUY5-F1
#
_entry.id   AF-A0A7T3KUY5-F1
#
_cell.length_a   1.000
_cell.length_b   1.000
_cell.length_c   1.000
_cell.angle_alpha   90.00
_cell.angle_beta   90.00
_cell.angle_gamma   90.00
#
_symmetry.space_group_name_H-M   'P 1'
#
loop_
_entity.id
_entity.type
_entity.pdbx_description
1 polymer ?
#
loop_
_entity_poly.entity_id
_entity_poly.type
_entity_poly.pdbx_seq_one_letter_code
_entity_poly.pdbx_strand_id
1 'polypeptide(L)'
;MAQHYSSFERGGVKWLFQRLTAVFLVGVLAFHFFLLHFVNHAAEITFAGTEARMSQVGYFATMWLFLVTATFHGVNGVYNALVNQGLSGTRKTAVGAVLTLASIALIVQGTRVALAMTDLL
;
A
#
# COMPACT_ATOMS: atom_id res chain seq x y z
N MET A 1 15.58 16.15 -26.24
CA MET A 1 15.44 15.85 -24.80
C MET A 1 13.95 15.79 -24.47
N ALA A 2 13.44 14.65 -24.00
CA ALA A 2 12.07 14.59 -23.48
C ALA A 2 12.00 15.44 -22.20
N GLN A 3 11.02 16.33 -22.09
CA GLN A 3 10.84 17.13 -20.88
C GLN A 3 10.44 16.21 -19.72
N HIS A 4 11.17 16.27 -18.60
CA HIS A 4 10.94 15.43 -17.43
C HIS A 4 9.90 16.09 -16.50
N TYR A 5 8.64 15.68 -16.60
CA TYR A 5 7.56 16.19 -15.75
C TYR A 5 7.30 15.28 -14.55
N SER A 6 7.98 15.51 -13.42
CA SER A 6 7.73 14.76 -12.17
C SER A 6 6.76 15.52 -11.27
N SER A 7 5.82 14.79 -10.64
CA SER A 7 4.97 15.34 -9.57
C SER A 7 5.69 15.41 -8.22
N PHE A 8 6.87 14.79 -8.11
CA PHE A 8 7.75 14.93 -6.96
C PHE A 8 8.81 15.99 -7.22
N GLU A 9 8.84 17.01 -6.37
CA GLU A 9 10.00 17.89 -6.21
C GLU A 9 11.12 17.09 -5.52
N ARG A 10 12.32 17.11 -6.09
CA ARG A 10 13.49 16.49 -5.45
C ARG A 10 13.72 17.17 -4.09
N GLY A 11 13.77 16.38 -3.02
CA GLY A 11 13.92 16.87 -1.65
C GLY A 11 12.60 17.22 -0.93
N GLY A 12 11.45 17.10 -1.58
CA GLY A 12 10.15 17.35 -0.95
C GLY A 12 9.64 16.21 -0.06
N VAL A 13 8.66 16.51 0.80
CA VAL A 13 8.04 15.56 1.75
C VAL A 13 7.48 14.32 1.05
N LYS A 14 6.79 14.49 -0.09
CA LYS A 14 6.25 13.37 -0.87
C LYS A 14 7.34 12.43 -1.40
N TRP A 15 8.49 13.00 -1.79
CA TRP A 15 9.65 12.22 -2.23
C TRP A 15 10.26 11.44 -1.06
N LEU A 16 10.38 12.05 0.13
CA LEU A 16 10.90 11.38 1.32
C LEU A 16 10.02 10.19 1.71
N PHE A 17 8.69 10.38 1.80
CA PHE A 17 7.77 9.29 2.15
C PHE A 17 7.79 8.15 1.13
N GLN A 18 8.00 8.42 -0.16
CA GLN A 18 8.19 7.38 -1.16
C GLN A 18 9.41 6.49 -0.88
N ARG A 19 10.52 7.08 -0.42
CA ARG A 19 11.74 6.32 -0.06
C ARG A 19 11.58 5.53 1.23
N LEU A 20 11.01 6.15 2.26
CA LEU A 20 10.76 5.49 3.53
C LEU A 20 9.82 4.29 3.37
N THR A 21 8.71 4.50 2.66
CA THR A 21 7.77 3.39 2.37
C THR A 21 8.41 2.33 1.49
N ALA A 22 9.23 2.68 0.49
CA ALA A 22 9.94 1.67 -0.32
C ALA A 22 10.81 0.73 0.54
N VAL A 23 11.63 1.29 1.44
CA VAL A 23 12.52 0.51 2.31
C VAL A 23 11.72 -0.41 3.22
N PHE A 24 10.66 0.12 3.84
CA PHE A 24 9.74 -0.68 4.66
C PHE A 24 9.09 -1.82 3.85
N LEU A 25 8.57 -1.50 2.66
CA LEU A 25 7.85 -2.43 1.80
C LEU A 25 8.71 -3.57 1.29
N VAL A 26 10.01 -3.36 1.03
CA VAL A 26 10.91 -4.46 0.63
C VAL A 26 10.93 -5.56 1.68
N GLY A 27 11.12 -5.21 2.96
CA GLY A 27 11.16 -6.19 4.04
C GLY A 27 9.81 -6.85 4.27
N VAL A 28 8.74 -6.05 4.33
CA VAL A 28 7.40 -6.57 4.67
C VAL A 28 6.79 -7.38 3.53
N LEU A 29 7.00 -7.00 2.27
CA LEU A 29 6.57 -7.79 1.12
C LEU A 29 7.31 -9.13 1.08
N ALA A 30 8.62 -9.15 1.34
CA ALA A 30 9.38 -10.40 1.42
C ALA A 30 8.87 -11.31 2.54
N PHE A 31 8.63 -10.75 3.74
CA PHE A 31 8.02 -11.47 4.85
C PHE A 31 6.65 -12.05 4.48
N HIS A 32 5.75 -11.21 3.96
CA HIS A 32 4.40 -11.60 3.58
C HIS A 32 4.41 -12.69 2.51
N PHE A 33 5.23 -12.51 1.48
CA PHE A 33 5.40 -13.49 0.41
C PHE A 33 5.91 -14.81 0.96
N PHE A 34 6.99 -14.80 1.74
CA PHE A 34 7.54 -16.01 2.35
C PHE A 34 6.50 -16.74 3.21
N LEU A 35 5.83 -16.01 4.11
CA LEU A 35 4.88 -16.60 5.05
C LEU A 35 3.67 -17.23 4.35
N LEU A 36 3.12 -16.60 3.31
CA LEU A 36 1.90 -17.09 2.64
C LEU A 36 2.16 -17.94 1.37
N HIS A 37 3.41 -18.05 0.92
CA HIS A 37 3.76 -18.90 -0.22
C HIS A 37 4.61 -20.12 0.16
N PHE A 38 5.26 -20.12 1.33
CA PHE A 38 6.13 -21.22 1.76
C PHE A 38 5.81 -21.78 3.14
N VAL A 39 5.17 -21.01 4.03
CA VAL A 39 4.82 -21.48 5.39
C VAL A 39 3.34 -21.84 5.49
N ASN A 40 2.46 -20.98 4.99
CA ASN A 40 1.00 -21.17 5.01
C ASN A 40 0.51 -21.12 3.56
N HIS A 41 0.50 -22.26 2.87
CA HIS A 41 0.15 -22.31 1.46
C HIS A 41 -1.30 -21.87 1.24
N ALA A 42 -1.59 -21.25 0.09
CA ALA A 42 -2.92 -20.68 -0.20
C ALA A 42 -4.08 -21.68 -0.01
N ALA A 43 -3.87 -22.96 -0.33
CA ALA A 43 -4.88 -24.01 -0.17
C ALA A 43 -5.20 -24.36 1.30
N GLU A 44 -4.34 -23.97 2.23
CA GLU A 44 -4.42 -24.29 3.67
C GLU A 44 -4.91 -23.08 4.49
N ILE A 45 -5.12 -21.93 3.85
CA ILE A 45 -5.58 -20.73 4.52
C ILE A 45 -7.04 -20.89 4.93
N THR A 46 -7.28 -20.89 6.24
CA THR A 46 -8.62 -20.88 6.84
C THR A 46 -8.92 -19.53 7.50
N PHE A 47 -10.21 -19.29 7.77
CA PHE A 47 -10.65 -18.12 8.53
C PHE A 47 -10.02 -18.10 9.93
N ALA A 48 -10.17 -19.19 10.69
CA ALA A 48 -9.60 -19.34 12.03
C ALA A 48 -8.07 -19.19 12.05
N GLY A 49 -7.36 -19.74 11.07
CA GLY A 49 -5.91 -19.56 10.96
C GLY A 49 -5.50 -18.12 10.66
N THR A 50 -6.32 -17.38 9.91
CA THR A 50 -6.10 -15.95 9.66
C THR A 50 -6.34 -15.13 10.92
N GLU A 51 -7.44 -15.40 11.62
CA GLU A 51 -7.77 -14.77 12.90
C GLU A 51 -6.67 -14.99 13.93
N ALA A 52 -6.18 -16.22 14.08
CA ALA A 52 -5.09 -16.53 15.00
C ALA A 52 -3.79 -15.74 14.73
N ARG A 53 -3.45 -15.49 13.46
CA ARG A 53 -2.29 -14.65 13.10
C ARG A 53 -2.57 -13.17 13.33
N MET A 54 -3.73 -12.69 12.88
CA MET A 54 -4.15 -11.29 13.01
C MET A 54 -4.41 -10.88 14.48
N SER A 55 -4.57 -11.84 15.38
CA SER A 55 -4.66 -11.63 16.84
C SER A 55 -3.28 -11.48 17.52
N GLN A 56 -2.19 -11.60 16.77
CA GLN A 56 -0.86 -11.24 17.27
C GLN A 56 -0.58 -9.76 16.98
N VAL A 57 -0.36 -8.94 18.02
CA VAL A 57 -0.15 -7.49 17.90
C VAL A 57 0.90 -7.13 16.85
N GLY A 58 2.04 -7.84 16.82
CA GLY A 58 3.12 -7.59 15.86
C GLY A 58 2.72 -7.91 14.41
N TYR A 59 1.99 -9.01 14.20
CA TYR A 59 1.49 -9.39 12.88
C TYR A 59 0.40 -8.42 12.39
N PHE A 60 -0.56 -8.11 13.25
CA PHE A 60 -1.61 -7.12 12.99
C PHE A 60 -1.01 -5.78 12.56
N ALA A 61 -0.11 -5.22 13.39
CA ALA A 61 0.51 -3.93 13.11
C ALA A 61 1.29 -3.96 11.80
N THR A 62 2.03 -5.06 11.53
CA THR A 62 2.79 -5.23 10.30
C THR A 62 1.89 -5.27 9.07
N MET A 63 0.82 -6.07 9.08
CA MET A 63 -0.11 -6.18 7.95
C MET A 63 -0.93 -4.90 7.74
N TRP A 64 -1.33 -4.22 8.82
CA TRP A 64 -2.03 -2.94 8.71
C TRP A 64 -1.12 -1.83 8.17
N LEU A 65 0.13 -1.72 8.66
CA LEU A 65 1.11 -0.81 8.09
C LEU A 65 1.44 -1.18 6.65
N PHE A 66 1.49 -2.47 6.32
CA PHE A 66 1.69 -2.92 4.93
C PHE A 66 0.58 -2.39 4.01
N LEU A 67 -0.69 -2.55 4.40
CA LEU A 67 -1.84 -2.00 3.67
C LEU A 67 -1.69 -0.49 3.42
N VAL A 68 -1.45 0.29 4.47
CA VAL A 68 -1.39 1.76 4.38
C VAL A 68 -0.21 2.22 3.52
N THR A 69 0.98 1.67 3.79
CA THR A 69 2.20 2.08 3.10
C THR A 69 2.24 1.59 1.65
N ALA A 70 1.75 0.38 1.35
CA ALA A 70 1.66 -0.12 -0.02
C ALA A 70 0.66 0.69 -0.85
N THR A 71 -0.50 1.03 -0.27
CA THR A 71 -1.48 1.90 -0.92
C THR A 71 -0.88 3.26 -1.24
N PHE A 72 -0.25 3.90 -0.24
CA PHE A 72 0.42 5.19 -0.45
C PHE A 72 1.52 5.08 -1.52
N HIS A 73 2.43 4.13 -1.39
CA HIS A 73 3.59 3.98 -2.26
C HIS A 73 3.16 3.71 -3.70
N GLY A 74 2.36 2.67 -3.90
CA GLY A 74 1.92 2.21 -5.21
C GLY A 74 1.08 3.25 -5.95
N VAL A 75 0.08 3.84 -5.29
CA VAL A 75 -0.82 4.80 -5.95
C VAL A 75 -0.09 6.08 -6.35
N ASN A 76 0.74 6.63 -5.47
CA ASN A 76 1.54 7.81 -5.82
C ASN A 76 2.58 7.50 -6.90
N GLY A 77 3.16 6.28 -6.91
CA GLY A 77 4.04 5.81 -7.98
C GLY A 77 3.34 5.77 -9.33
N VAL A 78 2.13 5.19 -9.39
CA VAL A 78 1.29 5.15 -10.59
C VAL A 78 0.91 6.56 -11.05
N TYR A 79 0.42 7.41 -10.14
CA TYR A 79 0.09 8.80 -10.48
C TYR A 79 1.29 9.55 -11.07
N ASN A 80 2.48 9.40 -10.47
CA ASN A 80 3.68 10.02 -10.97
C ASN A 80 4.11 9.47 -12.34
N ALA A 81 3.96 8.15 -12.56
CA ALA A 81 4.23 7.55 -13.87
C ALA A 81 3.30 8.10 -14.96
N LEU A 82 2.01 8.30 -14.66
CA LEU A 82 1.06 8.90 -15.60
C LEU A 82 1.40 10.36 -15.92
N VAL A 83 1.77 11.15 -14.90
CA VAL A 83 2.23 12.53 -15.10
C VAL A 83 3.51 12.57 -15.96
N ASN A 84 4.46 11.67 -15.71
CA ASN A 84 5.67 11.53 -16.52
C ASN A 84 5.36 11.16 -17.98
N GLN A 85 4.24 10.47 -18.25
CA GLN A 85 3.76 10.14 -19.61
C GLN A 85 2.98 11.29 -20.27
N GLY A 86 2.91 12.47 -19.65
CA GLY A 86 2.28 13.67 -20.22
C GLY A 86 0.84 13.93 -19.77
N LEU A 87 0.35 13.22 -18.74
CA LEU A 87 -0.97 13.50 -18.16
C LEU A 87 -1.01 14.93 -17.58
N SER A 88 -1.87 15.78 -18.14
CA SER A 88 -1.96 17.21 -17.81
C SER A 88 -3.41 17.75 -17.81
N GLY A 89 -3.58 19.01 -17.41
CA GLY A 89 -4.87 19.71 -17.39
C GLY A 89 -5.94 19.02 -16.54
N THR A 90 -7.21 19.10 -16.97
CA THR A 90 -8.35 18.51 -16.26
C THR A 90 -8.22 16.99 -16.04
N ARG A 91 -7.61 16.27 -17.00
CA ARG A 91 -7.39 14.83 -16.89
C ARG A 91 -6.48 14.48 -15.72
N LYS A 92 -5.40 15.25 -15.52
CA LYS A 92 -4.51 15.10 -14.35
C LYS A 92 -5.27 15.25 -13.03
N THR A 93 -6.10 16.28 -12.93
CA THR A 93 -6.92 16.52 -11.73
C THR A 93 -7.92 15.39 -11.48
N ALA A 94 -8.64 14.96 -12.53
CA ALA A 94 -9.62 13.88 -12.43
C ALA A 94 -8.97 12.56 -11.99
N VAL A 95 -7.85 12.18 -12.61
CA VAL A 95 -7.09 10.97 -12.24
C VAL A 95 -6.58 11.07 -10.80
N GLY A 96 -6.02 12.21 -10.40
CA GLY A 96 -5.56 12.43 -9.02
C GLY A 96 -6.70 12.28 -8.00
N ALA A 97 -7.87 12.82 -8.29
CA ALA A 97 -9.06 12.69 -7.43
C ALA A 97 -9.53 11.23 -7.34
N VAL A 98 -9.66 10.54 -8.48
CA VAL A 98 -10.07 9.12 -8.51
C VAL A 98 -9.10 8.24 -7.72
N LEU A 99 -7.79 8.39 -7.95
CA LEU A 99 -6.78 7.62 -7.25
C LEU A 99 -6.78 7.90 -5.73
N THR A 100 -7.02 9.15 -5.33
CA THR A 100 -7.13 9.54 -3.92
C THR A 100 -8.36 8.89 -3.27
N LEU A 101 -9.53 8.98 -3.91
CA LEU A 101 -10.77 8.37 -3.41
C LEU A 101 -10.64 6.84 -3.33
N ALA A 102 -10.06 6.21 -4.34
CA ALA A 102 -9.80 4.77 -4.34
C ALA A 102 -8.85 4.36 -3.21
N SER A 103 -7.81 5.16 -2.93
CA SER A 103 -6.88 4.92 -1.82
C SER A 103 -7.58 4.97 -0.46
N ILE A 104 -8.43 5.97 -0.26
CA ILE A 104 -9.22 6.11 0.97
C ILE A 104 -10.16 4.91 1.13
N ALA A 105 -10.89 4.55 0.07
CA ALA A 105 -11.79 3.40 0.10
C ALA A 105 -11.04 2.09 0.42
N LEU A 106 -9.87 1.87 -0.19
CA LEU A 106 -9.03 0.69 0.06
C LEU A 106 -8.54 0.64 1.51
N ILE A 107 -8.03 1.75 2.05
CA ILE A 107 -7.54 1.81 3.44
C ILE A 107 -8.68 1.61 4.42
N VAL A 108 -9.84 2.24 4.21
CA VAL A 108 -11.01 2.09 5.09
C VAL A 108 -11.52 0.65 5.07
N GLN A 109 -11.73 0.08 3.88
CA GLN A 109 -12.23 -1.29 3.75
C GLN A 109 -11.21 -2.30 4.29
N GLY A 110 -9.93 -2.14 3.96
CA GLY A 110 -8.86 -3.02 4.45
C GLY A 110 -8.70 -2.93 5.97
N THR A 111 -8.83 -1.74 6.55
CA THR A 111 -8.82 -1.56 8.02
C THR A 111 -10.03 -2.24 8.66
N ARG A 112 -11.24 -2.07 8.09
CA ARG A 112 -12.44 -2.76 8.58
C ARG A 112 -12.26 -4.28 8.57
N VAL A 113 -11.67 -4.83 7.50
CA VAL A 113 -11.38 -6.26 7.41
C VAL A 113 -10.32 -6.66 8.44
N ALA A 114 -9.23 -5.92 8.57
CA ALA A 114 -8.18 -6.22 9.54
C ALA A 114 -8.72 -6.28 10.98
N LEU A 115 -9.57 -5.32 11.35
CA LEU A 115 -10.24 -5.28 12.65
C LEU A 115 -11.24 -6.43 12.85
N ALA A 116 -11.94 -6.84 11.79
CA ALA A 116 -12.86 -7.98 11.86
C ALA A 116 -12.13 -9.34 11.93
N MET A 117 -10.82 -9.38 11.69
CA MET A 117 -10.00 -10.60 11.74
C MET A 117 -9.16 -10.69 13.02
N THR A 118 -9.38 -9.86 14.04
CA THR A 118 -8.55 -9.85 15.25
C THR A 118 -9.43 -9.80 16.50
N ASP A 119 -8.96 -10.41 17.59
CA ASP A 119 -9.58 -10.35 18.92
C ASP A 119 -8.92 -9.33 19.86
N LEU A 120 -8.01 -8.51 19.34
CA LEU A 120 -7.21 -7.55 20.12
C LEU A 120 -8.02 -6.37 20.70
N LEU A 121 -9.28 -6.18 20.29
CA LEU A 121 -10.17 -5.08 20.65
C LEU A 121 -11.57 -5.60 20.96
#